data_AF-A0A952UXV8-F1
#
_entry.id   AF-A0A952UXV8-F1
#
_cell.length_a   1.000
_cell.length_b   1.000
_cell.length_c   1.000
_cell.angle_alpha   90.00
_cell.angle_beta   90.00
_cell.angle_gamma   90.00
#
_symmetry.space_group_name_H-M   'P 1'
#
loop_
_entity.id
_entity.type
_entity.pdbx_description
1 polymer ?
#
loop_
_entity_poly.entity_id
_entity_poly.type
_entity_poly.pdbx_seq_one_letter_code
_entity_poly.pdbx_strand_id
1 'polypeptide(L)'
;MLKRISATLVCSVLFIVACTPAAETTKTEKDKTDPRSSSSDVTSDDDNEDDDDCDEDDSAGGGGGGGGLTAADPATLEKCECKTGGAARCVPSSAIPASFAKQLGACDDGVCVPDKLVKSGGAAPKQCKSIVGDGRCMSLCVPAVAEKKGVLDRGEGDACDADELCVPCLNPLEGNEPTGVCEIGKSSGSSGKKCGKKKKTSTPSEPAEPSNDGDAAQCPYKGAPIDTSKFPACGAGGRCVPATAVSEGQRARLDACGGGLCAPEKQVANAGQYLPPTCVSVAGAEGRCLSTVIKDVAAKKGFLPQSTCDAGELCAPCFNPADGSDTGACRSVSCDAPKEPAKQFPQCCKGKGRCVPEAAISNPKQKERLGSDGCEEGAELCAPEEDINRTTKRPSCNGKLKVLGTTYVGACVSRCTDLGIKGVFLDQSTCDGDHVCAPCIDPTSKESTGACD
;
A
#
# COMPACT_ATOMS: atom_id res chain seq x y z
N MET A 1 14.27 27.77 -56.49
CA MET A 1 15.00 28.05 -55.23
C MET A 1 15.10 26.75 -54.43
N LEU A 2 16.23 26.05 -54.58
CA LEU A 2 16.60 24.89 -53.77
C LEU A 2 17.06 25.35 -52.38
N LYS A 3 16.59 24.69 -51.31
CA LYS A 3 17.23 24.79 -50.00
C LYS A 3 17.42 23.39 -49.40
N ARG A 4 18.68 22.94 -49.45
CA ARG A 4 19.25 21.82 -48.69
C ARG A 4 19.60 22.31 -47.28
N ILE A 5 19.27 21.55 -46.24
CA ILE A 5 19.91 21.58 -44.91
C ILE A 5 19.82 20.13 -44.38
N SER A 6 20.85 19.31 -44.62
CA SER A 6 21.94 18.95 -43.68
C SER A 6 21.50 18.08 -42.51
N ALA A 7 21.64 16.76 -42.71
CA ALA A 7 21.66 15.74 -41.68
C ALA A 7 23.02 15.77 -40.96
N THR A 8 23.00 15.88 -39.63
CA THR A 8 24.20 15.68 -38.79
C THR A 8 24.05 14.37 -38.05
N LEU A 9 24.86 13.42 -38.50
CA LEU A 9 25.15 12.12 -37.92
C LEU A 9 25.95 12.34 -36.62
N VAL A 10 25.45 11.87 -35.47
CA VAL A 10 26.27 11.78 -34.24
C VAL A 10 26.36 10.33 -33.78
N CYS A 11 27.61 9.88 -33.83
CA CYS A 11 28.20 8.62 -33.43
C CYS A 11 27.61 7.94 -32.20
N SER A 12 27.37 6.64 -32.36
CA SER A 12 27.25 5.64 -31.32
C SER A 12 28.50 5.58 -30.43
N VAL A 13 28.31 5.60 -29.11
CA VAL A 13 29.28 5.05 -28.15
C VAL A 13 28.61 3.86 -27.47
N LEU A 14 29.05 2.68 -27.89
CA LEU A 14 28.61 1.38 -27.41
C LEU A 14 29.49 1.03 -26.19
N PHE A 15 28.95 1.13 -24.97
CA PHE A 15 29.56 0.53 -23.78
C PHE A 15 29.06 -0.91 -23.65
N ILE A 16 29.93 -1.86 -23.99
CA ILE A 16 29.73 -3.28 -23.69
C ILE A 16 30.17 -3.50 -22.24
N VAL A 17 29.21 -3.60 -21.32
CA VAL A 17 29.43 -4.17 -19.99
C VAL A 17 29.12 -5.65 -20.09
N ALA A 18 30.16 -6.48 -20.06
CA ALA A 18 30.05 -7.93 -19.98
C ALA A 18 29.65 -8.32 -18.55
N CYS A 19 28.41 -8.79 -18.36
CA CYS A 19 28.01 -9.53 -17.17
C CYS A 19 28.25 -11.02 -17.41
N THR A 20 29.24 -11.57 -16.73
CA THR A 20 29.43 -13.02 -16.50
C THR A 20 28.28 -13.56 -15.64
N PRO A 21 27.54 -14.61 -16.06
CA PRO A 21 26.63 -15.30 -15.16
C PRO A 21 27.41 -16.22 -14.20
N ALA A 22 27.11 -16.09 -12.91
CA ALA A 22 27.57 -16.97 -11.85
C ALA A 22 26.94 -18.36 -12.02
N ALA A 23 27.75 -19.40 -11.76
CA ALA A 23 27.37 -20.79 -11.85
C ALA A 23 26.32 -21.16 -10.78
N GLU A 24 25.20 -21.73 -11.21
CA GLU A 24 24.23 -22.42 -10.36
C GLU A 24 24.76 -23.81 -9.99
N THR A 25 24.94 -24.06 -8.69
CA THR A 25 25.13 -25.41 -8.15
C THR A 25 23.78 -26.10 -8.01
N THR A 26 23.51 -27.05 -8.90
CA THR A 26 22.40 -27.99 -8.80
C THR A 26 22.66 -28.98 -7.65
N LYS A 27 21.80 -28.95 -6.62
CA LYS A 27 21.68 -30.07 -5.68
C LYS A 27 20.65 -31.05 -6.22
N THR A 28 21.13 -32.24 -6.55
CA THR A 28 20.35 -33.43 -6.85
C THR A 28 19.71 -33.93 -5.56
N GLU A 29 18.38 -33.90 -5.45
CA GLU A 29 17.67 -34.71 -4.46
C GLU A 29 16.85 -35.78 -5.18
N LYS A 30 17.09 -37.01 -4.75
CA LYS A 30 16.68 -38.26 -5.36
C LYS A 30 15.44 -38.75 -4.60
N ASP A 31 14.35 -38.91 -5.34
CA ASP A 31 13.53 -40.12 -5.38
C ASP A 31 12.84 -40.60 -4.08
N LYS A 32 11.51 -40.45 -4.05
CA LYS A 32 10.62 -41.51 -3.54
C LYS A 32 9.21 -41.41 -4.14
N THR A 33 8.98 -42.23 -5.17
CA THR A 33 7.71 -42.91 -5.53
C THR A 33 7.22 -43.74 -4.31
N ASP A 34 5.95 -43.91 -3.94
CA ASP A 34 4.67 -44.28 -4.60
C ASP A 34 3.56 -44.28 -3.47
N PRO A 35 2.30 -44.74 -3.64
CA PRO A 35 1.27 -44.44 -4.65
C PRO A 35 -0.17 -44.22 -4.07
N ARG A 36 -1.10 -43.82 -4.96
CA ARG A 36 -2.55 -44.18 -5.05
C ARG A 36 -3.60 -43.78 -3.99
N SER A 37 -4.66 -43.16 -4.54
CA SER A 37 -6.11 -43.26 -4.22
C SER A 37 -6.56 -42.77 -2.84
N SER A 38 -7.57 -41.90 -2.72
CA SER A 38 -8.94 -42.14 -3.17
C SER A 38 -9.78 -40.86 -3.11
N SER A 39 -10.71 -40.77 -4.06
CA SER A 39 -11.91 -39.95 -4.06
C SER A 39 -12.88 -40.33 -2.95
N SER A 40 -13.52 -39.33 -2.32
CA SER A 40 -14.90 -39.44 -1.85
C SER A 40 -15.49 -38.07 -1.55
N ASP A 41 -16.57 -37.78 -2.26
CA ASP A 41 -17.63 -36.84 -1.94
C ASP A 41 -18.10 -36.95 -0.48
N VAL A 42 -18.40 -35.81 0.14
CA VAL A 42 -19.40 -35.70 1.22
C VAL A 42 -20.13 -34.36 1.05
N THR A 43 -21.36 -34.45 0.54
CA THR A 43 -22.46 -33.54 0.86
C THR A 43 -22.91 -33.82 2.29
N SER A 44 -23.29 -32.78 3.03
CA SER A 44 -24.59 -32.65 3.73
C SER A 44 -24.54 -31.53 4.76
N ASP A 45 -25.59 -30.73 4.70
CA ASP A 45 -26.10 -29.80 5.70
C ASP A 45 -26.16 -30.42 7.11
N ASP A 46 -25.95 -29.60 8.15
CA ASP A 46 -26.70 -29.72 9.40
C ASP A 46 -26.61 -28.41 10.21
N ASP A 47 -27.80 -27.98 10.62
CA ASP A 47 -28.13 -26.88 11.50
C ASP A 47 -27.47 -26.99 12.88
N ASN A 48 -27.19 -25.86 13.53
CA ASN A 48 -27.32 -25.78 14.98
C ASN A 48 -27.55 -24.33 15.44
N GLU A 49 -28.81 -24.07 15.77
CA GLU A 49 -29.25 -23.01 16.66
C GLU A 49 -28.88 -23.35 18.12
N ASP A 50 -29.02 -22.33 18.96
CA ASP A 50 -29.30 -22.38 20.40
C ASP A 50 -28.15 -22.44 21.43
N ASP A 51 -28.12 -21.31 22.16
CA ASP A 51 -28.17 -21.19 23.62
C ASP A 51 -26.89 -21.26 24.48
N ASP A 52 -26.72 -20.13 25.19
CA ASP A 52 -26.41 -19.97 26.62
C ASP A 52 -25.42 -20.95 27.29
N ASP A 53 -24.25 -20.44 27.70
CA ASP A 53 -23.77 -20.60 29.08
C ASP A 53 -22.54 -19.70 29.32
N CYS A 54 -22.75 -18.59 30.00
CA CYS A 54 -21.68 -17.83 30.63
C CYS A 54 -21.58 -18.31 32.08
N ASP A 55 -20.86 -19.41 32.29
CA ASP A 55 -20.48 -19.89 33.62
C ASP A 55 -19.65 -18.83 34.37
N GLU A 56 -20.20 -18.39 35.49
CA GLU A 56 -19.51 -17.63 36.55
C GLU A 56 -18.62 -18.59 37.34
N ASP A 57 -17.34 -18.69 36.98
CA ASP A 57 -16.35 -19.35 37.82
C ASP A 57 -15.72 -18.33 38.80
N ASP A 58 -16.30 -18.30 40.00
CA ASP A 58 -15.77 -17.67 41.21
C ASP A 58 -14.44 -18.34 41.62
N SER A 59 -13.31 -17.80 41.16
CA SER A 59 -12.00 -18.06 41.77
C SER A 59 -11.48 -16.83 42.50
N ALA A 60 -11.80 -16.79 43.80
CA ALA A 60 -11.16 -15.92 44.77
C ALA A 60 -9.69 -16.34 45.00
N GLY A 61 -8.75 -15.40 44.86
CA GLY A 61 -7.42 -15.52 45.48
C GLY A 61 -6.25 -14.91 44.71
N GLY A 62 -6.05 -13.59 44.80
CA GLY A 62 -4.80 -12.95 44.39
C GLY A 62 -4.92 -11.44 44.27
N GLY A 63 -4.60 -10.70 45.34
CA GLY A 63 -4.64 -9.23 45.36
C GLY A 63 -3.66 -8.60 44.37
N GLY A 64 -4.16 -8.25 43.18
CA GLY A 64 -3.45 -7.43 42.20
C GLY A 64 -3.40 -5.97 42.64
N GLY A 65 -2.45 -5.64 43.52
CA GLY A 65 -2.12 -4.24 43.83
C GLY A 65 -1.68 -3.54 42.55
N GLY A 66 -2.42 -2.52 42.14
CA GLY A 66 -2.08 -1.70 40.97
C GLY A 66 -0.69 -1.09 41.17
N GLY A 67 0.31 -1.66 40.49
CA GLY A 67 1.69 -1.20 40.51
C GLY A 67 1.80 0.17 39.83
N GLY A 68 1.47 1.23 40.56
CA GLY A 68 1.84 2.58 40.20
C GLY A 68 3.29 2.83 40.61
N LEU A 69 4.09 3.37 39.70
CA LEU A 69 5.47 3.77 39.99
C LEU A 69 5.46 4.80 41.12
N THR A 70 6.08 4.53 42.25
CA THR A 70 6.24 5.52 43.31
C THR A 70 7.37 6.49 42.96
N ALA A 71 7.15 7.77 43.23
CA ALA A 71 8.20 8.76 43.04
C ALA A 71 9.40 8.42 43.93
N ALA A 72 10.58 8.30 43.32
CA ALA A 72 11.83 7.98 44.00
C ALA A 72 12.96 8.89 43.50
N ASP A 73 14.00 9.07 44.32
CA ASP A 73 15.22 9.74 43.87
C ASP A 73 16.01 8.79 42.95
N PRO A 74 16.22 9.13 41.66
CA PRO A 74 17.00 8.27 40.77
C PRO A 74 18.42 7.99 41.28
N ALA A 75 19.00 8.84 42.12
CA ALA A 75 20.35 8.62 42.66
C ALA A 75 20.44 7.39 43.59
N THR A 76 19.31 6.89 44.12
CA THR A 76 19.29 5.72 45.02
C THR A 76 19.13 4.39 44.31
N LEU A 77 18.88 4.42 42.99
CA LEU A 77 18.68 3.24 42.17
C LEU A 77 19.91 2.95 41.30
N GLU A 78 20.03 1.72 40.83
CA GLU A 78 21.11 1.30 39.93
C GLU A 78 20.97 1.99 38.55
N LYS A 79 22.10 2.41 37.98
CA LYS A 79 22.15 3.06 36.66
C LYS A 79 21.88 2.08 35.54
N CYS A 80 21.05 2.50 34.58
CA CYS A 80 20.86 1.80 33.32
C CYS A 80 21.72 2.40 32.21
N GLU A 81 22.28 1.55 31.35
CA GLU A 81 23.02 1.99 30.16
C GLU A 81 22.08 2.26 28.98
N CYS A 82 21.80 3.54 28.73
CA CYS A 82 21.04 3.98 27.57
C CYS A 82 22.00 4.20 26.38
N LYS A 83 22.09 3.22 25.45
CA LYS A 83 23.03 3.25 24.30
C LYS A 83 22.91 4.51 23.43
N THR A 84 21.74 5.12 23.39
CA THR A 84 21.37 6.23 22.50
C THR A 84 21.32 7.59 23.20
N GLY A 85 21.65 7.63 24.49
CA GLY A 85 21.61 8.83 25.33
C GLY A 85 20.43 8.85 26.31
N GLY A 86 20.51 9.75 27.28
CA GLY A 86 19.56 9.89 28.39
C GLY A 86 20.02 9.21 29.68
N ALA A 87 19.38 9.56 30.78
CA ALA A 87 19.61 8.95 32.09
C ALA A 87 18.41 8.08 32.47
N ALA A 88 18.68 6.84 32.87
CA ALA A 88 17.68 5.92 33.39
C ALA A 88 18.21 5.15 34.60
N ARG A 89 17.26 4.57 35.35
CA ARG A 89 17.53 3.69 36.48
C ARG A 89 16.79 2.36 36.36
N CYS A 90 17.43 1.32 36.87
CA CYS A 90 16.80 0.01 37.00
C CYS A 90 15.75 0.07 38.11
N VAL A 91 14.50 -0.18 37.73
CA VAL A 91 13.36 -0.23 38.64
C VAL A 91 12.78 -1.65 38.62
N PRO A 92 12.48 -2.26 39.78
CA PRO A 92 11.90 -3.59 39.84
C PRO A 92 10.63 -3.69 38.99
N SER A 93 10.51 -4.73 38.17
CA SER A 93 9.35 -4.93 37.28
C SER A 93 8.02 -4.98 38.02
N SER A 94 8.02 -5.37 39.31
CA SER A 94 6.82 -5.37 40.16
C SER A 94 6.30 -3.96 40.50
N ALA A 95 7.13 -2.94 40.38
CA ALA A 95 6.75 -1.53 40.60
C ALA A 95 6.21 -0.87 39.33
N ILE A 96 6.16 -1.59 38.20
CA ILE A 96 5.76 -1.07 36.89
C ILE A 96 4.61 -1.90 36.33
N PRO A 97 3.59 -1.26 35.72
CA PRO A 97 2.57 -2.00 35.00
C PRO A 97 3.19 -2.87 33.90
N ALA A 98 2.78 -4.14 33.82
CA ALA A 98 3.33 -5.10 32.86
C ALA A 98 3.20 -4.65 31.39
N SER A 99 2.18 -3.84 31.06
CA SER A 99 1.99 -3.24 29.74
C SER A 99 3.11 -2.26 29.38
N PHE A 100 3.60 -1.49 30.36
CA PHE A 100 4.67 -0.52 30.17
C PHE A 100 6.06 -1.16 30.26
N ALA A 101 6.24 -2.13 31.15
CA ALA A 101 7.52 -2.84 31.30
C ALA A 101 8.02 -3.48 30.00
N LYS A 102 7.10 -3.99 29.16
CA LYS A 102 7.42 -4.59 27.85
C LYS A 102 8.04 -3.61 26.84
N GLN A 103 7.87 -2.30 27.05
CA GLN A 103 8.39 -1.26 26.15
C GLN A 103 9.74 -0.70 26.60
N LEU A 104 10.24 -1.11 27.77
CA LEU A 104 11.48 -0.64 28.36
C LEU A 104 12.60 -1.69 28.21
N GLY A 105 13.85 -1.23 28.19
CA GLY A 105 15.00 -2.13 28.24
C GLY A 105 15.07 -2.88 29.58
N ALA A 106 15.50 -4.14 29.56
CA ALA A 106 15.73 -4.90 30.78
C ALA A 106 17.04 -4.50 31.48
N CYS A 107 17.09 -4.68 32.79
CA CYS A 107 18.29 -4.63 33.65
C CYS A 107 18.25 -5.80 34.65
N ASP A 108 19.30 -5.98 35.45
CA ASP A 108 19.51 -7.19 36.26
C ASP A 108 18.30 -7.59 37.10
N ASP A 109 17.69 -6.63 37.81
CA ASP A 109 16.53 -6.87 38.70
C ASP A 109 15.23 -6.17 38.24
N GLY A 110 15.14 -5.76 36.97
CA GLY A 110 13.93 -5.07 36.50
C GLY A 110 13.99 -4.48 35.10
N VAL A 111 13.50 -3.25 34.97
CA VAL A 111 13.47 -2.50 33.70
C VAL A 111 14.03 -1.09 33.85
N CYS A 112 14.63 -0.60 32.77
CA CYS A 112 15.27 0.71 32.70
C CYS A 112 14.23 1.81 32.48
N VAL A 113 13.95 2.56 33.54
CA VAL A 113 13.01 3.68 33.54
C VAL A 113 13.77 5.00 33.47
N PRO A 114 13.42 5.92 32.55
CA PRO A 114 14.01 7.25 32.51
C PRO A 114 13.94 7.99 33.85
N ASP A 115 15.02 8.66 34.26
CA ASP A 115 15.17 9.32 35.57
C ASP A 115 13.99 10.28 35.86
N LYS A 116 13.45 10.93 34.83
CA LYS A 116 12.29 11.83 34.96
C LYS A 116 11.00 11.12 35.36
N LEU A 117 10.75 9.92 34.85
CA LEU A 117 9.58 9.11 35.20
C LEU A 117 9.72 8.53 36.61
N VAL A 118 10.94 8.10 36.98
CA VAL A 118 11.26 7.67 38.35
C VAL A 118 11.01 8.81 39.34
N LYS A 119 11.54 10.01 39.03
CA LYS A 119 11.39 11.19 39.88
C LYS A 119 9.94 11.66 40.00
N SER A 120 9.15 11.51 38.93
CA SER A 120 7.76 11.94 38.92
C SER A 120 6.78 10.92 39.49
N GLY A 121 7.21 9.68 39.73
CA GLY A 121 6.31 8.58 40.09
C GLY A 121 5.33 8.25 38.97
N GLY A 122 5.82 8.24 37.73
CA GLY A 122 5.01 7.92 36.56
C GLY A 122 4.00 9.01 36.17
N ALA A 123 4.19 10.26 36.62
CA ALA A 123 3.39 11.38 36.14
C ALA A 123 3.56 11.56 34.62
N ALA A 124 2.53 12.13 33.99
CA ALA A 124 2.50 12.33 32.55
C ALA A 124 3.73 13.12 32.08
N PRO A 125 4.45 12.67 31.03
CA PRO A 125 5.57 13.41 30.48
C PRO A 125 5.13 14.77 29.94
N LYS A 126 6.10 15.66 29.73
CA LYS A 126 5.86 16.99 29.15
C LYS A 126 5.14 16.85 27.80
N GLN A 127 4.12 17.68 27.58
CA GLN A 127 3.42 17.73 26.30
C GLN A 127 4.31 18.37 25.23
N CYS A 128 4.18 17.89 24.00
CA CYS A 128 4.84 18.47 22.83
C CYS A 128 3.91 18.37 21.62
N LYS A 129 4.18 19.18 20.60
CA LYS A 129 3.52 19.07 19.30
C LYS A 129 4.50 18.45 18.30
N SER A 130 4.19 17.25 17.84
CA SER A 130 4.94 16.59 16.76
C SER A 130 4.43 17.07 15.39
N ILE A 131 5.17 16.74 14.33
CA ILE A 131 4.73 16.98 12.95
C ILE A 131 3.38 16.34 12.59
N VAL A 132 2.95 15.31 13.32
CA VAL A 132 1.70 14.57 13.07
C VAL A 132 0.60 14.83 14.10
N GLY A 133 0.82 15.72 15.07
CA GLY A 133 -0.18 16.05 16.10
C GLY A 133 0.39 16.10 17.52
N ASP A 134 -0.50 16.02 18.51
CA ASP A 134 -0.11 16.06 19.93
C ASP A 134 0.70 14.84 20.33
N GLY A 135 1.63 15.07 21.26
CA GLY A 135 2.55 14.04 21.73
C GLY A 135 3.04 14.27 23.14
N ARG A 136 4.00 13.43 23.53
CA ARG A 136 4.69 13.48 24.82
C ARG A 136 6.19 13.34 24.60
N CYS A 137 6.96 14.11 25.36
CA CYS A 137 8.40 14.00 25.37
C CYS A 137 8.81 12.69 26.03
N MET A 138 9.43 11.80 25.25
CA MET A 138 9.89 10.49 25.71
C MET A 138 11.39 10.40 25.55
N SER A 139 12.05 9.79 26.53
CA SER A 139 13.49 9.64 26.55
C SER A 139 14.00 8.74 25.42
N LEU A 140 15.14 9.11 24.86
CA LEU A 140 15.95 8.27 23.97
C LEU A 140 16.40 6.95 24.62
N CYS A 141 16.23 6.78 25.93
CA CYS A 141 16.49 5.51 26.61
C CYS A 141 15.40 4.46 26.38
N VAL A 142 14.20 4.86 25.91
CA VAL A 142 13.15 3.93 25.52
C VAL A 142 13.51 3.34 24.15
N PRO A 143 13.71 2.02 24.00
CA PRO A 143 14.22 1.41 22.75
C PRO A 143 13.40 1.79 21.51
N ALA A 144 12.07 1.76 21.60
CA ALA A 144 11.19 2.13 20.49
C ALA A 144 11.36 3.60 20.06
N VAL A 145 11.70 4.51 20.99
CA VAL A 145 11.95 5.93 20.69
C VAL A 145 13.33 6.09 20.05
N ALA A 146 14.32 5.37 20.57
CA ALA A 146 15.69 5.36 20.06
C ALA A 146 15.77 4.89 18.60
N GLU A 147 15.06 3.80 18.27
CA GLU A 147 14.99 3.25 16.91
C GLU A 147 14.34 4.23 15.91
N LYS A 148 13.45 5.09 16.40
CA LYS A 148 12.71 6.07 15.58
C LYS A 148 13.35 7.46 15.61
N LYS A 149 14.58 7.61 16.10
CA LYS A 149 15.31 8.90 16.15
C LYS A 149 15.47 9.59 14.78
N GLY A 150 15.44 8.83 13.69
CA GLY A 150 15.48 9.39 12.33
C GLY A 150 14.17 9.99 11.84
N VAL A 151 13.04 9.72 12.52
CA VAL A 151 11.70 10.15 12.09
C VAL A 151 10.96 10.99 13.14
N LEU A 152 11.36 10.93 14.41
CA LEU A 152 10.83 11.76 15.48
C LEU A 152 11.74 12.98 15.71
N ASP A 153 11.14 14.16 15.86
CA ASP A 153 11.83 15.39 16.23
C ASP A 153 11.67 15.70 17.73
N ARG A 154 12.19 16.84 18.21
CA ARG A 154 12.02 17.31 19.59
C ARG A 154 10.73 18.09 19.81
N GLY A 155 9.79 17.99 18.88
CA GLY A 155 8.56 18.78 18.84
C GLY A 155 8.78 20.21 18.34
N GLU A 156 7.66 20.89 18.07
CA GLU A 156 7.64 22.30 17.67
C GLU A 156 8.42 23.17 18.66
N GLY A 157 9.40 23.93 18.15
CA GLY A 157 10.25 24.80 18.95
C GLY A 157 11.19 24.06 19.91
N ASP A 158 11.57 22.81 19.60
CA ASP A 158 12.43 21.98 20.47
C ASP A 158 11.83 21.81 21.88
N ALA A 159 10.51 21.58 21.95
CA ALA A 159 9.76 21.48 23.20
C ALA A 159 10.28 20.38 24.16
N CYS A 160 10.84 19.29 23.65
CA CYS A 160 11.42 18.19 24.43
C CYS A 160 12.90 18.42 24.73
N ASP A 161 13.45 17.85 25.80
CA ASP A 161 14.87 18.04 26.14
C ASP A 161 15.81 17.36 25.13
N ALA A 162 17.12 17.62 25.23
CA ALA A 162 18.10 17.16 24.23
C ALA A 162 18.21 15.62 24.14
N ASP A 163 17.82 14.92 25.20
CA ASP A 163 17.79 13.46 25.31
C ASP A 163 16.38 12.88 25.16
N GLU A 164 15.44 13.66 24.64
CA GLU A 164 14.04 13.28 24.43
C GLU A 164 13.59 13.56 23.01
N LEU A 165 12.60 12.80 22.53
CA LEU A 165 11.90 13.05 21.28
C LEU A 165 10.40 13.18 21.55
N CYS A 166 9.72 13.95 20.71
CA CYS A 166 8.28 14.10 20.75
C CYS A 166 7.61 12.88 20.11
N VAL A 167 7.09 11.97 20.93
CA VAL A 167 6.36 10.80 20.45
C VAL A 167 4.89 11.16 20.31
N PRO A 168 4.28 11.02 19.12
CA PRO A 168 2.87 11.35 18.91
C PRO A 168 1.95 10.40 19.69
N CYS A 169 0.76 10.88 20.07
CA CYS A 169 -0.25 10.05 20.74
C CYS A 169 -0.72 8.88 19.86
N LEU A 170 -0.75 9.09 18.54
CA LEU A 170 -1.17 8.11 17.54
C LEU A 170 0.00 7.83 16.59
N ASN A 171 0.20 6.57 16.20
CA ASN A 171 1.26 6.18 15.29
C ASN A 171 0.81 6.33 13.83
N PRO A 172 1.29 7.33 13.08
CA PRO A 172 0.89 7.53 11.68
C PRO A 172 1.41 6.43 10.74
N LEU A 173 2.39 5.62 11.19
CA LEU A 173 2.95 4.52 10.41
C LEU A 173 2.14 3.22 10.56
N GLU A 174 1.30 3.14 11.59
CA GLU A 174 0.49 1.95 11.94
C GLU A 174 -0.98 2.35 12.00
N GLY A 175 -1.48 3.03 10.97
CA GLY A 175 -2.92 3.31 10.85
C GLY A 175 -3.51 4.22 11.96
N ASN A 176 -2.68 5.07 12.59
CA ASN A 176 -3.03 5.90 13.74
C ASN A 176 -3.40 5.09 15.00
N GLU A 177 -2.82 3.90 15.19
CA GLU A 177 -2.95 3.17 16.44
C GLU A 177 -2.39 3.97 17.64
N PRO A 178 -3.02 3.93 18.82
CA PRO A 178 -2.52 4.61 19.99
C PRO A 178 -1.13 4.11 20.39
N THR A 179 -0.16 5.02 20.51
CA THR A 179 1.19 4.69 20.99
C THR A 179 1.22 4.44 22.50
N GLY A 180 0.14 4.81 23.21
CA GLY A 180 0.02 4.74 24.67
C GLY A 180 0.74 5.86 25.41
N VAL A 181 1.59 6.68 24.77
CA VAL A 181 2.40 7.70 25.46
C VAL A 181 1.54 8.79 26.11
N CYS A 182 0.39 9.11 25.51
CA CYS A 182 -0.53 10.12 26.03
C CYS A 182 -1.42 9.60 27.16
N GLU A 183 -1.42 8.28 27.41
CA GLU A 183 -2.10 7.65 28.54
C GLU A 183 -1.19 7.54 29.78
N ILE A 184 0.13 7.77 29.63
CA ILE A 184 1.06 7.79 30.75
C ILE A 184 0.65 8.88 31.74
N GLY A 185 0.54 8.49 33.02
CA GLY A 185 0.19 9.39 34.12
C GLY A 185 -1.29 9.78 34.22
N LYS A 186 -2.14 9.30 33.31
CA LYS A 186 -3.59 9.31 33.57
C LYS A 186 -3.86 8.22 34.59
N SER A 187 -4.21 8.61 35.81
CA SER A 187 -4.70 7.67 36.83
C SER A 187 -5.80 6.83 36.19
N SER A 188 -5.70 5.51 36.26
CA SER A 188 -6.76 4.58 35.84
C SER A 188 -7.99 4.81 36.73
N GLY A 189 -8.70 5.90 36.49
CA GLY A 189 -9.94 6.24 37.14
C GLY A 189 -11.01 5.39 36.50
N SER A 190 -11.26 4.22 37.09
CA SER A 190 -12.50 3.47 36.98
C SER A 190 -13.18 3.48 35.60
N SER A 191 -12.71 2.63 34.68
CA SER A 191 -13.64 1.94 33.78
C SER A 191 -14.33 0.78 34.55
N GLY A 192 -14.93 1.11 35.70
CA GLY A 192 -15.84 0.22 36.39
C GLY A 192 -17.12 0.15 35.56
N LYS A 193 -17.16 -0.80 34.63
CA LYS A 193 -18.34 -1.14 33.84
C LYS A 193 -19.40 -1.69 34.79
N LYS A 194 -20.16 -0.80 35.44
CA LYS A 194 -21.43 -1.18 36.06
C LYS A 194 -22.39 -1.53 34.92
N CYS A 195 -22.71 -2.81 34.77
CA CYS A 195 -23.85 -3.27 33.99
C CYS A 195 -25.13 -2.69 34.63
N GLY A 196 -25.54 -1.51 34.17
CA GLY A 196 -26.76 -0.83 34.56
C GLY A 196 -27.80 -0.95 33.46
N LYS A 197 -28.94 -1.57 33.80
CA LYS A 197 -30.10 -1.83 32.96
C LYS A 197 -30.59 -0.57 32.20
N LYS A 198 -31.04 -0.79 30.96
CA LYS A 198 -31.70 0.18 30.07
C LYS A 198 -32.78 1.00 30.80
N LYS A 199 -32.72 2.32 30.70
CA LYS A 199 -33.93 3.17 30.70
C LYS A 199 -33.73 4.41 29.83
N LYS A 200 -34.57 4.53 28.80
CA LYS A 200 -34.80 5.76 28.01
C LYS A 200 -35.23 6.88 28.96
N THR A 201 -34.71 8.09 28.79
CA THR A 201 -35.47 9.36 28.72
C THR A 201 -34.50 10.50 28.41
N SER A 202 -34.82 11.25 27.36
CA SER A 202 -34.19 12.46 26.84
C SER A 202 -34.52 13.72 27.66
N THR A 203 -33.59 14.68 27.77
CA THR A 203 -33.78 16.16 27.66
C THR A 203 -32.39 16.85 27.68
N PRO A 204 -32.15 17.93 26.90
CA PRO A 204 -30.82 18.50 26.66
C PRO A 204 -30.49 19.72 27.57
N SER A 205 -29.20 19.94 27.86
CA SER A 205 -28.67 21.21 28.37
C SER A 205 -27.19 21.38 27.99
N GLU A 206 -26.94 22.44 27.19
CA GLU A 206 -25.79 23.37 27.07
C GLU A 206 -24.32 22.95 27.20
N PRO A 207 -23.38 23.74 26.60
CA PRO A 207 -22.20 23.22 25.94
C PRO A 207 -21.00 23.11 26.88
N ALA A 208 -20.44 21.90 26.95
CA ALA A 208 -19.08 21.70 27.41
C ALA A 208 -18.09 22.17 26.34
N GLU A 209 -17.03 22.84 26.78
CA GLU A 209 -15.92 23.32 25.95
C GLU A 209 -15.19 22.15 25.24
N PRO A 210 -14.64 22.36 24.04
CA PRO A 210 -14.03 21.28 23.26
C PRO A 210 -12.73 20.81 23.90
N SER A 211 -12.77 19.62 24.47
CA SER A 211 -11.59 18.83 24.80
C SER A 211 -11.04 18.26 23.48
N ASN A 212 -9.86 18.71 23.07
CA ASN A 212 -9.12 18.16 21.92
C ASN A 212 -8.50 16.82 22.30
N ASP A 213 -9.33 15.79 22.45
CA ASP A 213 -8.88 14.40 22.48
C ASP A 213 -8.71 13.94 21.03
N GLY A 214 -7.48 13.52 20.68
CA GLY A 214 -6.99 13.12 19.36
C GLY A 214 -8.05 12.73 18.34
N ASP A 215 -8.38 13.66 17.45
CA ASP A 215 -9.25 13.43 16.31
C ASP A 215 -8.66 12.30 15.45
N ALA A 216 -9.33 11.15 15.45
CA ALA A 216 -9.23 10.18 14.37
C ALA A 216 -9.33 10.95 13.05
N ALA A 217 -8.41 10.69 12.10
CA ALA A 217 -8.31 11.39 10.82
C ALA A 217 -9.68 11.80 10.27
N GLN A 218 -10.07 13.06 10.47
CA GLN A 218 -11.38 13.55 10.07
C GLN A 218 -11.31 13.88 8.60
N CYS A 219 -12.16 13.22 7.82
CA CYS A 219 -12.34 13.57 6.41
C CYS A 219 -13.65 14.31 6.18
N PRO A 220 -13.62 15.39 5.39
CA PRO A 220 -12.44 16.01 4.78
C PRO A 220 -11.49 16.63 5.81
N TYR A 221 -10.19 16.73 5.48
CA TYR A 221 -9.16 17.35 6.32
C TYR A 221 -9.63 18.72 6.84
N LYS A 222 -9.68 18.89 8.16
CA LYS A 222 -10.12 20.15 8.81
C LYS A 222 -8.98 21.02 9.32
N GLY A 223 -7.74 20.56 9.21
CA GLY A 223 -6.58 21.33 9.65
C GLY A 223 -6.27 22.51 8.71
N ALA A 224 -5.42 23.43 9.17
CA ALA A 224 -4.89 24.47 8.30
C ALA A 224 -4.08 23.84 7.15
N PRO A 225 -4.25 24.30 5.90
CA PRO A 225 -3.47 23.78 4.79
C PRO A 225 -1.96 24.03 4.99
N ILE A 226 -1.14 23.05 4.63
CA ILE A 226 0.31 23.20 4.58
C ILE A 226 0.66 24.13 3.41
N ASP A 227 1.51 25.13 3.66
CA ASP A 227 2.04 26.01 2.62
C ASP A 227 2.98 25.23 1.68
N THR A 228 2.46 24.84 0.52
CA THR A 228 3.15 24.04 -0.48
C THR A 228 4.24 24.80 -1.23
N SER A 229 4.29 26.13 -1.14
CA SER A 229 5.30 26.96 -1.82
C SER A 229 6.70 26.80 -1.24
N LYS A 230 6.80 26.25 -0.03
CA LYS A 230 8.07 25.94 0.66
C LYS A 230 8.76 24.69 0.09
N PHE A 231 8.05 23.88 -0.68
CA PHE A 231 8.59 22.69 -1.33
C PHE A 231 8.88 22.98 -2.81
N PRO A 232 10.03 22.55 -3.35
CA PRO A 232 10.29 22.68 -4.78
C PRO A 232 9.22 21.96 -5.61
N ALA A 233 8.80 22.55 -6.73
CA ALA A 233 7.91 21.88 -7.67
C ALA A 233 8.59 20.64 -8.28
N CYS A 234 7.79 19.60 -8.51
CA CYS A 234 8.22 18.41 -9.24
C CYS A 234 7.05 17.90 -10.10
N GLY A 235 7.29 17.69 -11.39
CA GLY A 235 6.24 17.32 -12.34
C GLY A 235 5.09 18.34 -12.42
N ALA A 236 3.98 17.91 -13.03
CA ALA A 236 2.76 18.71 -13.11
C ALA A 236 1.91 18.52 -11.85
N GLY A 237 1.77 19.56 -11.02
CA GLY A 237 0.95 19.52 -9.81
C GLY A 237 1.57 18.72 -8.65
N GLY A 238 2.89 18.53 -8.63
CA GLY A 238 3.62 17.87 -7.55
C GLY A 238 4.54 18.80 -6.76
N ARG A 239 4.91 18.35 -5.56
CA ARG A 239 5.87 19.00 -4.68
C ARG A 239 6.88 17.99 -4.13
N CYS A 240 8.14 18.38 -4.13
CA CYS A 240 9.23 17.58 -3.61
C CYS A 240 9.25 17.68 -2.09
N VAL A 241 8.77 16.63 -1.41
CA VAL A 241 8.68 16.56 0.06
C VAL A 241 9.68 15.56 0.61
N PRO A 242 10.19 15.74 1.84
CA PRO A 242 11.02 14.73 2.50
C PRO A 242 10.32 13.37 2.53
N ALA A 243 11.07 12.27 2.32
CA ALA A 243 10.50 10.93 2.31
C ALA A 243 9.80 10.56 3.64
N THR A 244 10.23 11.16 4.75
CA THR A 244 9.63 11.01 6.08
C THR A 244 8.22 11.59 6.18
N ALA A 245 7.86 12.57 5.33
CA ALA A 245 6.52 13.14 5.24
C ALA A 245 5.55 12.30 4.38
N VAL A 246 6.05 11.24 3.74
CA VAL A 246 5.26 10.32 2.92
C VAL A 246 5.11 8.99 3.67
N SER A 247 3.89 8.47 3.72
CA SER A 247 3.60 7.15 4.29
C SER A 247 4.37 6.05 3.54
N GLU A 248 4.86 5.04 4.26
CA GLU A 248 5.74 4.01 3.68
C GLU A 248 5.13 3.32 2.46
N GLY A 249 3.84 2.98 2.52
CA GLY A 249 3.11 2.36 1.41
C GLY A 249 2.99 3.23 0.16
N GLN A 250 3.08 4.56 0.28
CA GLN A 250 3.04 5.46 -0.88
C GLN A 250 4.41 5.68 -1.51
N ARG A 251 5.51 5.50 -0.78
CA ARG A 251 6.86 5.85 -1.25
C ARG A 251 7.26 5.16 -2.55
N ALA A 252 6.92 3.88 -2.70
CA ALA A 252 7.24 3.11 -3.90
C ALA A 252 6.55 3.65 -5.17
N ARG A 253 5.43 4.35 -5.00
CA ARG A 253 4.57 4.85 -6.09
C ARG A 253 4.92 6.26 -6.55
N LEU A 254 5.84 6.94 -5.87
CA LEU A 254 6.26 8.30 -6.18
C LEU A 254 7.67 8.31 -6.79
N ASP A 255 7.93 9.30 -7.65
CA ASP A 255 9.26 9.53 -8.21
C ASP A 255 10.18 10.25 -7.21
N ALA A 256 11.49 10.01 -7.31
CA ALA A 256 12.49 10.73 -6.53
C ALA A 256 12.66 12.16 -7.04
N CYS A 257 13.00 13.08 -6.15
CA CYS A 257 13.35 14.47 -6.45
C CYS A 257 14.56 14.90 -5.58
N GLY A 258 14.99 16.17 -5.68
CA GLY A 258 16.25 16.71 -5.12
C GLY A 258 16.41 16.73 -3.58
N GLY A 259 15.90 15.73 -2.87
CA GLY A 259 15.92 15.58 -1.42
C GLY A 259 14.81 14.70 -0.85
N GLY A 260 13.98 14.06 -1.70
CA GLY A 260 12.84 13.30 -1.23
C GLY A 260 12.00 12.70 -2.35
N LEU A 261 10.68 12.77 -2.21
CA LEU A 261 9.71 12.16 -3.12
C LEU A 261 8.76 13.22 -3.69
N CYS A 262 8.39 13.03 -4.96
CA CYS A 262 7.46 13.90 -5.65
C CYS A 262 6.01 13.51 -5.29
N ALA A 263 5.42 14.22 -4.33
CA ALA A 263 4.05 13.96 -3.89
C ALA A 263 3.04 14.91 -4.57
N PRO A 264 1.79 14.48 -4.80
CA PRO A 264 0.73 15.36 -5.32
C PRO A 264 0.55 16.59 -4.43
N GLU A 265 0.55 17.79 -5.00
CA GLU A 265 0.49 19.04 -4.24
C GLU A 265 -0.75 19.12 -3.36
N LYS A 266 -1.91 18.65 -3.85
CA LYS A 266 -3.15 18.62 -3.06
C LYS A 266 -3.05 17.68 -1.85
N GLN A 267 -2.33 16.56 -1.97
CA GLN A 267 -2.07 15.68 -0.82
C GLN A 267 -1.14 16.36 0.18
N VAL A 268 -0.07 17.01 -0.29
CA VAL A 268 0.86 17.76 0.57
C VAL A 268 0.14 18.89 1.32
N ALA A 269 -0.69 19.67 0.63
CA ALA A 269 -1.45 20.77 1.22
C ALA A 269 -2.41 20.30 2.34
N ASN A 270 -2.87 19.05 2.29
CA ASN A 270 -3.80 18.48 3.26
C ASN A 270 -3.15 17.41 4.16
N ALA A 271 -1.83 17.47 4.36
CA ALA A 271 -1.09 16.55 5.22
C ALA A 271 -1.36 15.06 4.94
N GLY A 272 -1.53 14.70 3.67
CA GLY A 272 -1.84 13.34 3.23
C GLY A 272 -3.31 12.92 3.38
N GLN A 273 -4.18 13.75 3.97
CA GLN A 273 -5.60 13.48 4.19
C GLN A 273 -6.51 14.10 3.12
N TYR A 274 -5.98 14.30 1.92
CA TYR A 274 -6.77 14.79 0.79
C TYR A 274 -7.70 13.70 0.26
N LEU A 275 -9.02 13.89 0.42
CA LEU A 275 -10.03 13.05 -0.23
C LEU A 275 -10.17 13.48 -1.70
N PRO A 276 -9.74 12.66 -2.67
CA PRO A 276 -9.81 13.08 -4.07
C PRO A 276 -11.27 13.14 -4.56
N PRO A 277 -11.61 14.04 -5.48
CA PRO A 277 -12.95 14.08 -6.07
C PRO A 277 -13.31 12.76 -6.75
N THR A 278 -14.58 12.37 -6.62
CA THR A 278 -15.16 11.27 -7.39
C THR A 278 -15.25 11.66 -8.87
N CYS A 279 -15.00 10.69 -9.74
CA CYS A 279 -15.10 10.82 -11.19
C CYS A 279 -15.60 9.51 -11.80
N VAL A 280 -15.99 9.54 -13.08
CA VAL A 280 -16.35 8.34 -13.84
C VAL A 280 -15.14 7.90 -14.66
N SER A 281 -14.65 6.70 -14.39
CA SER A 281 -13.47 6.10 -15.01
C SER A 281 -13.85 5.21 -16.21
N VAL A 282 -12.89 4.41 -16.68
CA VAL A 282 -13.09 3.35 -17.67
C VAL A 282 -14.25 2.41 -17.29
N ALA A 283 -14.92 1.83 -18.29
CA ALA A 283 -16.12 1.00 -18.11
C ALA A 283 -17.29 1.68 -17.36
N GLY A 284 -17.28 3.01 -17.25
CA GLY A 284 -18.26 3.75 -16.45
C GLY A 284 -18.15 3.46 -14.94
N ALA A 285 -16.99 3.00 -14.47
CA ALA A 285 -16.73 2.69 -13.07
C ALA A 285 -16.55 3.94 -12.21
N GLU A 286 -16.94 3.88 -10.94
CA GLU A 286 -16.54 4.88 -9.96
C GLU A 286 -15.01 4.96 -9.87
N GLY A 287 -14.49 6.17 -9.81
CA GLY A 287 -13.07 6.41 -9.61
C GLY A 287 -12.76 7.61 -8.73
N ARG A 288 -11.47 7.91 -8.62
CA ARG A 288 -10.92 9.08 -7.93
C ARG A 288 -9.96 9.81 -8.85
N CYS A 289 -10.00 11.14 -8.78
CA CYS A 289 -9.06 12.00 -9.49
C CYS A 289 -7.68 11.92 -8.85
N LEU A 290 -6.78 11.13 -9.44
CA LEU A 290 -5.43 10.94 -8.93
C LEU A 290 -4.42 11.67 -9.80
N SER A 291 -3.40 12.24 -9.17
CA SER A 291 -2.35 12.98 -9.87
C SER A 291 -1.46 12.06 -10.71
N THR A 292 -1.09 12.55 -11.89
CA THR A 292 -0.11 11.92 -12.79
C THR A 292 1.32 11.92 -12.24
N VAL A 293 1.60 12.56 -11.10
CA VAL A 293 2.91 12.38 -10.42
C VAL A 293 3.02 11.02 -9.71
N ILE A 294 1.91 10.30 -9.57
CA ILE A 294 1.90 8.91 -9.10
C ILE A 294 2.24 8.01 -10.30
N LYS A 295 3.29 7.20 -10.15
CA LYS A 295 3.85 6.35 -11.23
C LYS A 295 2.80 5.48 -11.91
N ASP A 296 1.96 4.80 -11.14
CA ASP A 296 0.93 3.91 -11.69
C ASP A 296 -0.13 4.67 -12.50
N VAL A 297 -0.42 5.93 -12.12
CA VAL A 297 -1.38 6.79 -12.82
C VAL A 297 -0.75 7.30 -14.12
N ALA A 298 0.50 7.78 -14.08
CA ALA A 298 1.26 8.18 -15.27
C ALA A 298 1.41 7.03 -16.27
N ALA A 299 1.76 5.84 -15.80
CA ALA A 299 1.93 4.64 -16.65
C ALA A 299 0.65 4.28 -17.40
N LYS A 300 -0.52 4.65 -16.86
CA LYS A 300 -1.84 4.37 -17.43
C LYS A 300 -2.46 5.59 -18.14
N LYS A 301 -1.68 6.61 -18.52
CA LYS A 301 -2.20 7.83 -19.15
C LYS A 301 -2.98 7.61 -20.45
N GLY A 302 -2.63 6.58 -21.23
CA GLY A 302 -3.39 6.21 -22.44
C GLY A 302 -4.68 5.43 -22.16
N PHE A 303 -4.87 4.95 -20.93
CA PHE A 303 -5.98 4.08 -20.53
C PHE A 303 -6.99 4.81 -19.65
N LEU A 304 -6.52 5.60 -18.68
CA LEU A 304 -7.37 6.32 -17.75
C LEU A 304 -7.89 7.63 -18.38
N PRO A 305 -9.21 7.88 -18.37
CA PRO A 305 -9.75 9.15 -18.84
C PRO A 305 -9.43 10.26 -17.84
N GLN A 306 -9.36 11.52 -18.32
CA GLN A 306 -9.33 12.67 -17.41
C GLN A 306 -10.70 12.86 -16.73
N SER A 307 -11.82 12.60 -17.42
CA SER A 307 -13.17 12.77 -16.87
C SER A 307 -13.38 14.20 -16.33
N THR A 308 -13.93 14.35 -15.12
CA THR A 308 -14.09 15.64 -14.42
C THR A 308 -12.86 16.07 -13.63
N CYS A 309 -11.72 15.38 -13.77
CA CYS A 309 -10.50 15.68 -13.02
C CYS A 309 -9.75 16.89 -13.57
N ASP A 310 -8.98 17.55 -12.70
CA ASP A 310 -8.19 18.71 -13.08
C ASP A 310 -7.08 18.33 -14.08
N ALA A 311 -6.50 19.33 -14.73
CA ALA A 311 -5.35 19.12 -15.59
C ALA A 311 -4.18 18.50 -14.80
N GLY A 312 -3.61 17.42 -15.32
CA GLY A 312 -2.55 16.66 -14.64
C GLY A 312 -3.06 15.59 -13.67
N GLU A 313 -4.37 15.37 -13.62
CA GLU A 313 -5.01 14.26 -12.92
C GLU A 313 -5.73 13.34 -13.91
N LEU A 314 -5.87 12.07 -13.55
CA LEU A 314 -6.64 11.09 -14.29
C LEU A 314 -7.59 10.37 -13.36
N CYS A 315 -8.73 9.95 -13.90
CA CYS A 315 -9.74 9.22 -13.15
C CYS A 315 -9.34 7.76 -13.00
N ALA A 316 -8.72 7.39 -11.88
CA ALA A 316 -8.36 6.01 -11.57
C ALA A 316 -9.57 5.28 -10.98
N PRO A 317 -9.96 4.09 -11.50
CA PRO A 317 -11.15 3.40 -11.04
C PRO A 317 -10.91 2.80 -9.64
N CYS A 318 -11.95 2.72 -8.80
CA CYS A 318 -11.87 2.08 -7.49
C CYS A 318 -11.44 0.61 -7.58
N PHE A 319 -11.95 -0.10 -8.60
CA PHE A 319 -11.67 -1.49 -8.89
C PHE A 319 -11.08 -1.63 -10.30
N ASN A 320 -10.20 -2.60 -10.50
CA ASN A 320 -9.64 -2.90 -11.79
C ASN A 320 -10.74 -3.50 -12.67
N PRO A 321 -11.05 -2.91 -13.84
CA PRO A 321 -12.14 -3.39 -14.69
C PRO A 321 -11.85 -4.75 -15.34
N ALA A 322 -10.60 -5.25 -15.28
CA ALA A 322 -10.26 -6.56 -15.82
C ALA A 322 -10.74 -7.71 -14.90
N ASP A 323 -10.49 -7.59 -13.59
CA ASP A 323 -10.60 -8.68 -12.63
C ASP A 323 -11.43 -8.31 -11.38
N GLY A 324 -11.86 -7.05 -11.25
CA GLY A 324 -12.62 -6.54 -10.12
C GLY A 324 -11.81 -6.32 -8.83
N SER A 325 -10.48 -6.48 -8.87
CA SER A 325 -9.60 -6.27 -7.72
C SER A 325 -9.56 -4.80 -7.29
N ASP A 326 -9.36 -4.54 -6.00
CA ASP A 326 -9.24 -3.17 -5.48
C ASP A 326 -7.94 -2.51 -5.97
N THR A 327 -8.02 -1.30 -6.54
CA THR A 327 -6.85 -0.56 -7.03
C THR A 327 -6.21 0.32 -5.96
N GLY A 328 -6.88 0.49 -4.82
CA GLY A 328 -6.55 1.44 -3.77
C GLY A 328 -6.94 2.89 -4.09
N ALA A 329 -7.51 3.20 -5.27
CA ALA A 329 -7.85 4.58 -5.63
C ALA A 329 -8.84 5.20 -4.65
N CYS A 330 -9.88 4.45 -4.29
CA CYS A 330 -10.95 4.85 -3.37
C CYS A 330 -10.65 4.47 -1.91
N ARG A 331 -9.39 4.17 -1.60
CA ARG A 331 -8.85 3.93 -0.25
C ARG A 331 -7.54 4.68 -0.04
N SER A 332 -7.33 5.73 -0.83
CA SER A 332 -6.13 6.55 -0.75
C SER A 332 -6.02 7.34 0.57
N VAL A 333 -7.14 7.48 1.28
CA VAL A 333 -7.27 8.00 2.64
C VAL A 333 -8.24 7.11 3.43
N SER A 334 -8.08 7.03 4.76
CA SER A 334 -8.79 6.08 5.64
C SER A 334 -10.31 6.20 5.65
N CYS A 335 -10.83 7.34 5.23
CA CYS A 335 -12.23 7.71 5.21
C CYS A 335 -12.87 7.59 3.82
N ASP A 336 -12.08 7.24 2.81
CA ASP A 336 -12.59 6.99 1.48
C ASP A 336 -12.95 5.51 1.34
N ALA A 337 -14.04 5.26 0.61
CA ALA A 337 -14.45 3.92 0.24
C ALA A 337 -15.22 3.98 -1.10
N PRO A 338 -15.13 2.92 -1.92
CA PRO A 338 -16.04 2.76 -3.06
C PRO A 338 -17.50 2.76 -2.60
N LYS A 339 -18.35 3.50 -3.31
CA LYS A 339 -19.81 3.51 -3.11
C LYS A 339 -20.51 2.59 -4.11
N GLU A 340 -19.90 2.37 -5.26
CA GLU A 340 -20.34 1.44 -6.28
C GLU A 340 -19.58 0.10 -6.19
N PRO A 341 -20.23 -1.03 -6.53
CA PRO A 341 -19.53 -2.31 -6.67
C PRO A 341 -18.55 -2.29 -7.86
N ALA A 342 -17.64 -3.28 -7.89
CA ALA A 342 -16.71 -3.45 -9.00
C ALA A 342 -17.46 -3.60 -10.34
N LYS A 343 -17.17 -2.72 -11.30
CA LYS A 343 -17.62 -2.85 -12.69
C LYS A 343 -16.49 -3.45 -13.52
N GLN A 344 -16.72 -4.65 -14.02
CA GLN A 344 -15.80 -5.33 -14.92
C GLN A 344 -16.18 -5.09 -16.37
N PHE A 345 -15.21 -5.21 -17.26
CA PHE A 345 -15.45 -5.27 -18.69
C PHE A 345 -16.34 -6.48 -19.05
N PRO A 346 -17.28 -6.32 -20.00
CA PRO A 346 -18.08 -7.43 -20.50
C PRO A 346 -17.21 -8.59 -20.98
N GLN A 347 -17.66 -9.81 -20.78
CA GLN A 347 -16.97 -10.98 -21.31
C GLN A 347 -17.16 -11.11 -22.82
N CYS A 348 -16.11 -11.56 -23.49
CA CYS A 348 -16.10 -11.84 -24.92
C CYS A 348 -15.37 -13.16 -25.19
N CYS A 349 -15.33 -13.60 -26.45
CA CYS A 349 -14.69 -14.87 -26.83
C CYS A 349 -15.07 -16.05 -25.92
N LYS A 350 -16.39 -16.23 -25.69
CA LYS A 350 -16.94 -17.31 -24.84
C LYS A 350 -16.39 -17.30 -23.39
N GLY A 351 -16.13 -16.11 -22.85
CA GLY A 351 -15.66 -15.94 -21.48
C GLY A 351 -14.13 -16.01 -21.30
N LYS A 352 -13.37 -16.09 -22.39
CA LYS A 352 -11.89 -16.12 -22.37
C LYS A 352 -11.24 -14.76 -22.61
N GLY A 353 -12.05 -13.74 -22.87
CA GLY A 353 -11.59 -12.37 -23.03
C GLY A 353 -12.56 -11.37 -22.40
N ARG A 354 -12.15 -10.10 -22.43
CA ARG A 354 -12.97 -8.96 -22.04
C ARG A 354 -13.03 -7.90 -23.12
N CYS A 355 -14.16 -7.21 -23.22
CA CYS A 355 -14.36 -6.07 -24.10
C CYS A 355 -13.66 -4.85 -23.51
N VAL A 356 -12.51 -4.50 -24.07
CA VAL A 356 -11.71 -3.34 -23.65
C VAL A 356 -11.97 -2.21 -24.63
N PRO A 357 -12.20 -0.96 -24.15
CA PRO A 357 -12.37 0.18 -25.03
C PRO A 357 -11.21 0.32 -26.00
N GLU A 358 -11.52 0.55 -27.26
CA GLU A 358 -10.52 0.65 -28.32
C GLU A 358 -9.47 1.74 -28.04
N ALA A 359 -9.91 2.86 -27.44
CA ALA A 359 -9.06 3.97 -27.03
C ALA A 359 -8.05 3.61 -25.92
N ALA A 360 -8.32 2.55 -25.15
CA ALA A 360 -7.46 2.10 -24.07
C ALA A 360 -6.27 1.24 -24.56
N ILE A 361 -6.29 0.82 -25.83
CA ILE A 361 -5.25 -0.02 -26.44
C ILE A 361 -4.26 0.89 -27.18
N SER A 362 -3.16 1.24 -26.50
CA SER A 362 -2.16 2.17 -27.03
C SER A 362 -1.27 1.57 -28.13
N ASN A 363 -1.13 0.25 -28.20
CA ASN A 363 -0.30 -0.42 -29.21
C ASN A 363 -1.13 -0.70 -30.48
N PRO A 364 -0.84 -0.04 -31.61
CA PRO A 364 -1.60 -0.21 -32.84
C PRO A 364 -1.52 -1.65 -33.41
N LYS A 365 -0.39 -2.34 -33.25
CA LYS A 365 -0.27 -3.74 -33.71
C LYS A 365 -1.10 -4.71 -32.89
N GLN A 366 -1.22 -4.46 -31.58
CA GLN A 366 -2.09 -5.24 -30.72
C GLN A 366 -3.55 -5.01 -31.14
N LYS A 367 -3.92 -3.74 -31.33
CA LYS A 367 -5.24 -3.31 -31.76
C LYS A 367 -5.71 -4.00 -33.05
N GLU A 368 -4.84 -4.09 -34.06
CA GLU A 368 -5.11 -4.78 -35.33
C GLU A 368 -5.37 -6.29 -35.18
N ARG A 369 -4.99 -6.88 -34.04
CA ARG A 369 -5.13 -8.31 -33.77
C ARG A 369 -6.29 -8.64 -32.82
N LEU A 370 -7.00 -7.64 -32.31
CA LEU A 370 -8.15 -7.85 -31.46
C LEU A 370 -9.39 -7.66 -32.32
N GLY A 371 -10.25 -8.67 -32.36
CA GLY A 371 -11.56 -8.58 -33.00
C GLY A 371 -12.61 -7.99 -32.06
N SER A 372 -13.79 -7.67 -32.59
CA SER A 372 -14.95 -7.23 -31.81
C SER A 372 -15.88 -8.38 -31.39
N ASP A 373 -15.42 -9.64 -31.45
CA ASP A 373 -16.28 -10.82 -31.21
C ASP A 373 -16.89 -10.81 -29.81
N GLY A 374 -18.20 -10.56 -29.73
CA GLY A 374 -18.95 -10.43 -28.48
C GLY A 374 -18.86 -9.06 -27.79
N CYS A 375 -18.27 -8.05 -28.45
CA CYS A 375 -18.13 -6.69 -27.96
C CYS A 375 -18.91 -5.69 -28.80
N GLU A 376 -19.07 -4.45 -28.30
CA GLU A 376 -19.70 -3.38 -29.06
C GLU A 376 -18.83 -2.96 -30.26
N GLU A 377 -19.34 -3.19 -31.47
CA GLU A 377 -18.60 -2.97 -32.71
C GLU A 377 -18.21 -1.49 -32.89
N GLY A 378 -16.92 -1.24 -33.13
CA GLY A 378 -16.37 0.11 -33.33
C GLY A 378 -16.14 0.91 -32.05
N ALA A 379 -16.44 0.35 -30.88
CA ALA A 379 -16.17 0.97 -29.57
C ALA A 379 -15.19 0.13 -28.73
N GLU A 380 -15.32 -1.19 -28.78
CA GLU A 380 -14.59 -2.12 -27.93
C GLU A 380 -13.97 -3.26 -28.74
N LEU A 381 -12.82 -3.73 -28.27
CA LEU A 381 -12.13 -4.89 -28.83
C LEU A 381 -12.03 -5.99 -27.77
N CYS A 382 -12.22 -7.23 -28.18
CA CYS A 382 -12.12 -8.40 -27.34
C CYS A 382 -10.64 -8.73 -27.07
N ALA A 383 -10.16 -8.37 -25.87
CA ALA A 383 -8.81 -8.68 -25.43
C ALA A 383 -8.82 -10.00 -24.62
N PRO A 384 -7.91 -10.95 -24.89
CA PRO A 384 -7.76 -12.14 -24.05
C PRO A 384 -7.45 -11.77 -22.60
N GLU A 385 -8.04 -12.47 -21.64
CA GLU A 385 -7.90 -12.13 -20.21
C GLU A 385 -6.43 -12.16 -19.76
N GLU A 386 -5.64 -13.10 -20.27
CA GLU A 386 -4.20 -13.24 -20.04
C GLU A 386 -3.35 -12.08 -20.57
N ASP A 387 -3.90 -11.27 -21.50
CA ASP A 387 -3.22 -10.08 -22.02
C ASP A 387 -3.64 -8.81 -21.27
N ILE A 388 -4.76 -8.83 -20.55
CA ILE A 388 -5.25 -7.68 -19.77
C ILE A 388 -4.49 -7.67 -18.44
N ASN A 389 -3.57 -6.72 -18.28
CA ASN A 389 -2.64 -6.59 -17.14
C ASN A 389 -1.44 -7.54 -17.13
N ARG A 390 -1.08 -8.14 -18.27
CA ARG A 390 0.12 -9.01 -18.35
C ARG A 390 1.38 -8.23 -18.00
N THR A 391 2.08 -8.68 -16.97
CA THR A 391 3.42 -8.16 -16.58
C THR A 391 4.55 -9.11 -16.96
N THR A 392 4.23 -10.36 -17.27
CA THR A 392 5.17 -11.41 -17.65
C THR A 392 5.25 -11.57 -19.16
N LYS A 393 6.26 -12.26 -19.69
CA LYS A 393 6.31 -12.62 -21.11
C LYS A 393 5.43 -13.83 -21.38
N ARG A 394 4.81 -13.89 -22.56
CA ARG A 394 4.09 -15.10 -23.02
C ARG A 394 5.05 -16.30 -23.08
N PRO A 395 4.57 -17.52 -22.79
CA PRO A 395 5.35 -18.73 -23.00
C PRO A 395 5.83 -18.81 -24.45
N SER A 396 7.12 -19.11 -24.63
CA SER A 396 7.69 -19.33 -25.95
C SER A 396 7.25 -20.69 -26.51
N CYS A 397 7.12 -20.79 -27.83
CA CYS A 397 6.81 -22.02 -28.54
C CYS A 397 7.66 -22.16 -29.81
N ASN A 398 7.78 -23.38 -30.33
CA ASN A 398 8.44 -23.64 -31.61
C ASN A 398 7.44 -24.25 -32.58
N GLY A 399 7.06 -23.53 -33.62
CA GLY A 399 6.09 -24.00 -34.60
C GLY A 399 6.74 -24.43 -35.93
N LYS A 400 5.96 -25.08 -36.79
CA LYS A 400 6.35 -25.38 -38.17
C LYS A 400 5.24 -24.91 -39.11
N LEU A 401 5.57 -24.09 -40.10
CA LEU A 401 4.61 -23.65 -41.11
C LEU A 401 4.29 -24.82 -42.04
N LYS A 402 3.07 -25.33 -42.00
CA LYS A 402 2.66 -26.52 -42.76
C LYS A 402 2.93 -26.40 -44.27
N VAL A 403 2.81 -25.19 -44.81
CA VAL A 403 2.98 -24.91 -46.24
C VAL A 403 4.45 -24.80 -46.67
N LEU A 404 5.32 -24.25 -45.81
CA LEU A 404 6.73 -23.98 -46.16
C LEU A 404 7.72 -25.00 -45.56
N GLY A 405 7.26 -25.84 -44.63
CA GLY A 405 8.12 -26.79 -43.91
C GLY A 405 9.16 -26.13 -43.00
N THR A 406 9.15 -24.81 -42.86
CA THR A 406 10.10 -24.04 -42.05
C THR A 406 9.66 -23.99 -40.59
N THR A 407 10.61 -24.18 -39.70
CA THR A 407 10.42 -24.01 -38.26
C THR A 407 10.56 -22.54 -37.87
N TYR A 408 9.82 -22.10 -36.86
CA TYR A 408 9.90 -20.75 -36.32
C TYR A 408 9.82 -20.76 -34.80
N VAL A 409 10.40 -19.71 -34.18
CA VAL A 409 10.21 -19.40 -32.77
C VAL A 409 9.02 -18.44 -32.66
N GLY A 410 8.14 -18.71 -31.71
CA GLY A 410 6.93 -17.95 -31.47
C GLY A 410 6.61 -17.80 -30.00
N ALA A 411 5.43 -17.25 -29.75
CA ALA A 411 4.80 -17.20 -28.44
C ALA A 411 3.41 -17.83 -28.51
N CYS A 412 2.98 -18.44 -27.40
CA CYS A 412 1.61 -18.91 -27.27
C CYS A 412 0.69 -17.70 -27.12
N VAL A 413 -0.19 -17.52 -28.11
CA VAL A 413 -1.17 -16.43 -28.15
C VAL A 413 -2.57 -17.00 -28.14
N SER A 414 -3.48 -16.29 -27.46
CA SER A 414 -4.88 -16.71 -27.36
C SER A 414 -5.51 -16.91 -28.73
N ARG A 415 -6.33 -17.95 -28.86
CA ARG A 415 -7.23 -18.12 -30.02
C ARG A 415 -8.29 -17.01 -30.12
N CYS A 416 -8.47 -16.21 -29.06
CA CYS A 416 -9.32 -15.02 -29.09
C CYS A 416 -8.70 -13.84 -29.84
N THR A 417 -7.42 -13.92 -30.22
CA THR A 417 -6.79 -12.92 -31.10
C THR A 417 -7.04 -13.26 -32.57
N ASP A 418 -7.39 -12.25 -33.36
CA ASP A 418 -7.45 -12.36 -34.81
C ASP A 418 -6.02 -12.40 -35.37
N LEU A 419 -5.63 -13.57 -35.88
CA LEU A 419 -4.35 -13.77 -36.57
C LEU A 419 -4.51 -13.68 -38.09
N GLY A 420 -5.68 -13.23 -38.56
CA GLY A 420 -6.11 -13.16 -39.94
C GLY A 420 -6.08 -14.52 -40.64
N ILE A 421 -6.03 -14.49 -41.98
CA ILE A 421 -5.88 -15.70 -42.82
C ILE A 421 -4.64 -16.53 -42.48
N LYS A 422 -3.64 -15.94 -41.82
CA LYS A 422 -2.41 -16.63 -41.42
C LYS A 422 -2.64 -17.57 -40.25
N GLY A 423 -3.63 -17.30 -39.40
CA GLY A 423 -4.00 -18.14 -38.25
C GLY A 423 -4.35 -19.58 -38.62
N VAL A 424 -4.94 -19.80 -39.80
CA VAL A 424 -5.32 -21.13 -40.31
C VAL A 424 -4.10 -22.04 -40.52
N PHE A 425 -2.92 -21.45 -40.75
CA PHE A 425 -1.68 -22.19 -41.01
C PHE A 425 -0.80 -22.38 -39.78
N LEU A 426 -1.19 -21.80 -38.64
CA LEU A 426 -0.45 -21.92 -37.39
C LEU A 426 -0.87 -23.22 -36.68
N ASP A 427 0.13 -23.94 -36.20
CA ASP A 427 -0.09 -25.12 -35.37
C ASP A 427 -0.14 -24.69 -33.89
N GLN A 428 -0.88 -25.44 -33.08
CA GLN A 428 -0.87 -25.27 -31.64
C GLN A 428 0.55 -25.51 -31.08
N SER A 429 1.28 -26.47 -31.66
CA SER A 429 2.61 -26.88 -31.20
C SER A 429 2.63 -27.17 -29.68
N THR A 430 3.57 -26.59 -28.95
CA THR A 430 3.76 -26.77 -27.50
C THR A 430 2.82 -25.91 -26.66
N CYS A 431 1.89 -25.16 -27.27
CA CYS A 431 0.91 -24.36 -26.55
C CYS A 431 -0.25 -25.23 -26.05
N ASP A 432 -0.97 -24.77 -25.02
CA ASP A 432 -2.18 -25.43 -24.55
C ASP A 432 -3.33 -25.33 -25.58
N GLY A 433 -4.47 -25.99 -25.28
CA GLY A 433 -5.60 -26.08 -26.21
C GLY A 433 -6.20 -24.74 -26.64
N ASP A 434 -6.05 -23.71 -25.82
CA ASP A 434 -6.66 -22.39 -26.02
C ASP A 434 -5.74 -21.40 -26.70
N HIS A 435 -4.50 -21.82 -26.95
CA HIS A 435 -3.48 -21.01 -27.57
C HIS A 435 -3.04 -21.60 -28.92
N VAL A 436 -2.47 -20.75 -29.74
CA VAL A 436 -1.75 -21.14 -30.96
C VAL A 436 -0.36 -20.55 -30.94
N CYS A 437 0.60 -21.25 -31.55
CA CYS A 437 1.96 -20.74 -31.63
C CYS A 437 2.04 -19.68 -32.73
N ALA A 438 2.11 -18.39 -32.36
CA ALA A 438 2.27 -17.31 -33.33
C ALA A 438 3.75 -16.93 -33.46
N PRO A 439 4.31 -16.86 -34.68
CA PRO A 439 5.73 -16.57 -34.90
C PRO A 439 6.06 -15.16 -34.41
N CYS A 440 7.22 -14.97 -33.78
CA CYS A 440 7.66 -13.62 -33.36
C CYS A 440 7.92 -12.71 -34.57
N ILE A 441 8.47 -13.28 -35.63
CA ILE A 441 8.80 -12.61 -36.89
C ILE A 441 8.01 -13.26 -38.00
N ASP A 442 7.33 -12.46 -38.80
CA ASP A 442 6.59 -12.94 -39.95
C ASP A 442 7.57 -13.65 -40.92
N PRO A 443 7.33 -14.92 -41.25
CA PRO A 443 8.24 -15.71 -42.08
C PRO A 443 8.39 -15.15 -43.50
N THR A 444 7.40 -14.41 -43.99
CA THR A 444 7.30 -13.86 -45.34
C THR A 444 7.83 -12.43 -45.40
N SER A 445 7.34 -11.54 -44.54
CA SER A 445 7.77 -10.12 -44.56
C SER A 445 9.06 -9.84 -43.77
N LYS A 446 9.46 -10.76 -42.88
CA LYS A 446 10.56 -10.59 -41.92
C LYS A 446 10.33 -9.48 -40.89
N GLU A 447 9.09 -9.00 -40.74
CA GLU A 447 8.72 -7.98 -39.76
C GLU A 447 8.24 -8.61 -38.44
N SER A 448 8.34 -7.86 -37.33
CA SER A 448 7.76 -8.31 -36.05
C SER A 448 6.23 -8.37 -36.12
N THR A 449 5.68 -9.50 -35.69
CA THR A 449 4.23 -9.75 -35.56
C THR A 449 3.65 -9.23 -34.25
N GLY A 450 4.50 -8.81 -33.30
CA GLY A 450 4.13 -8.49 -31.93
C GLY A 450 3.64 -9.69 -31.11
N ALA A 451 3.78 -10.93 -31.59
CA ALA A 451 3.42 -12.12 -30.80
C ALA A 451 4.24 -12.26 -29.51
N CYS A 452 5.50 -11.85 -29.57
CA CYS A 452 6.51 -12.04 -28.54
C CYS A 452 6.89 -10.75 -27.79
N ASP A 453 6.13 -9.67 -28.02
CA ASP A 453 6.31 -8.39 -27.36
C ASP A 453 5.72 -8.39 -25.92
#